data_AF-A0A2D4K2P9-F1
#
_entry.id   AF-A0A2D4K2P9-F1
#
_cell.length_a   1.000
_cell.length_b   1.000
_cell.length_c   1.000
_cell.angle_alpha   90.00
_cell.angle_beta   90.00
_cell.angle_gamma   90.00
#
_symmetry.space_group_name_H-M   'P 1'
#
loop_
_entity.id
_entity.type
_entity.pdbx_description
1 polymer ?
#
loop_
_entity_poly.entity_id
_entity_poly.type
_entity_poly.pdbx_seq_one_letter_code
_entity_poly.pdbx_strand_id
1 'polypeptide(L)'
;SIFLFWGLYQDERNETGSWHGSRQQRLYLFHPSLPTVLLELSNSTEPIVAFEGLLFERSRHACYVLLAGPQVGSSPGRVVLSKRKLKEDIFSSHVIWLNQMPQDTDQNVRDYFHRMRFRTFG
;
A
#
# COMPACT_ATOMS: atom_id res chain seq x y z
N SER A 1 2.71 13.17 -7.82
CA SER A 1 1.58 12.22 -7.81
C SER A 1 1.97 10.99 -7.03
N ILE A 2 1.07 10.39 -6.26
CA ILE A 2 1.28 9.09 -5.59
C ILE A 2 0.49 8.03 -6.33
N PHE A 3 1.06 6.85 -6.46
CA PHE A 3 0.42 5.69 -7.08
C PHE A 3 0.19 4.64 -6.00
N LEU A 4 -1.06 4.16 -5.93
CA LEU A 4 -1.48 3.04 -5.09
C LEU A 4 -1.93 1.91 -6.01
N PHE A 5 -1.39 0.71 -5.81
CA PHE A 5 -1.73 -0.43 -6.65
C PHE A 5 -1.58 -1.75 -5.91
N TRP A 6 -2.36 -2.74 -6.31
CA TRP A 6 -2.28 -4.10 -5.81
C TRP A 6 -1.30 -4.89 -6.66
N GLY A 7 -0.42 -5.64 -6.01
CA GLY A 7 0.57 -6.43 -6.71
C GLY A 7 1.03 -7.63 -5.91
N LEU A 8 1.91 -8.39 -6.54
CA LEU A 8 2.73 -9.40 -5.88
C LEU A 8 4.17 -8.96 -6.04
N TYR A 9 4.86 -8.74 -4.94
CA TYR A 9 6.30 -8.53 -4.95
C TYR A 9 7.00 -9.82 -4.56
N GLN A 10 7.90 -10.30 -5.40
CA GLN A 10 8.77 -11.45 -5.10
C GLN A 10 10.15 -10.88 -4.80
N ASP A 11 10.62 -11.08 -3.57
CA ASP A 11 12.02 -10.79 -3.23
C ASP A 11 12.86 -11.96 -3.73
N GLU A 12 13.78 -11.73 -4.67
CA GLU A 12 14.65 -12.77 -5.23
C GLU A 12 15.63 -13.35 -4.19
N ARG A 13 15.71 -12.77 -2.99
CA ARG A 13 16.79 -13.09 -2.05
C ARG A 13 16.57 -14.27 -1.13
N ASN A 14 15.38 -14.86 -0.98
CA ASN A 14 15.24 -16.04 -0.12
C ASN A 14 13.99 -16.89 -0.42
N GLU A 15 14.25 -18.19 -0.51
CA GLU A 15 13.36 -19.34 -0.22
C GLU A 15 12.65 -20.07 -1.37
N THR A 16 13.25 -21.22 -1.70
CA THR A 16 12.62 -22.48 -2.16
C THR A 16 11.65 -23.09 -1.12
N GLY A 17 10.91 -22.28 -0.36
CA GLY A 17 10.03 -22.70 0.74
C GLY A 17 8.57 -22.31 0.49
N SER A 18 7.71 -23.32 0.31
CA SER A 18 6.25 -23.21 0.28
C SER A 18 5.63 -22.27 -0.77
N TRP A 19 5.67 -22.71 -2.02
CA TRP A 19 4.92 -22.15 -3.15
C TRP A 19 3.38 -22.33 -3.07
N HIS A 20 2.84 -22.73 -1.92
CA HIS A 20 1.46 -23.20 -1.78
C HIS A 20 0.79 -22.67 -0.50
N GLY A 21 0.65 -21.36 -0.38
CA GLY A 21 0.02 -20.74 0.79
C GLY A 21 -0.43 -19.31 0.53
N SER A 22 -1.38 -19.13 -0.41
CA SER A 22 -2.02 -17.86 -0.77
C SER A 22 -1.09 -16.74 -1.26
N ARG A 23 -1.02 -16.56 -2.60
CA ARG A 23 -0.54 -15.31 -3.23
C ARG A 23 -1.46 -14.15 -2.84
N GLN A 24 -1.35 -13.66 -1.62
CA GLN A 24 -2.11 -12.52 -1.15
C GLN A 24 -1.54 -11.27 -1.84
N GLN A 25 -2.35 -10.66 -2.70
CA GLN A 25 -2.01 -9.36 -3.26
C GLN A 25 -1.83 -8.36 -2.11
N ARG A 26 -0.80 -7.55 -2.19
CA ARG A 26 -0.51 -6.51 -1.20
C ARG A 26 -0.68 -5.13 -1.83
N LEU A 27 -1.02 -4.15 -1.00
CA LEU A 27 -1.15 -2.77 -1.42
C LEU A 27 0.22 -2.12 -1.39
N TYR A 28 0.65 -1.61 -2.54
CA TYR A 28 1.88 -0.89 -2.67
C TYR A 28 1.64 0.59 -2.92
N LEU A 29 2.55 1.41 -2.42
CA LEU A 29 2.61 2.84 -2.64
C LEU A 29 3.95 3.21 -3.26
N PHE A 30 3.88 3.87 -4.42
CA PHE A 30 5.03 4.38 -5.14
C PHE A 30 4.94 5.91 -5.31
N HIS A 31 6.09 6.57 -5.24
CA HIS A 31 6.20 7.99 -5.57
C HIS A 31 7.43 8.27 -6.45
N PRO A 32 7.27 9.00 -7.57
CA PRO A 32 8.35 9.22 -8.54
C PRO A 32 9.61 9.92 -8.00
N SER A 33 9.53 10.65 -6.89
CA SER A 33 10.71 11.27 -6.27
C SER A 33 11.59 10.31 -5.48
N LEU A 34 11.10 9.10 -5.21
CA LEU A 34 11.82 8.01 -4.55
C LEU A 34 11.72 6.77 -5.46
N PRO A 35 12.30 6.81 -6.67
CA PRO A 35 12.12 5.76 -7.66
C PRO A 35 12.76 4.42 -7.25
N THR A 36 13.64 4.44 -6.25
CA THR A 36 14.35 3.27 -5.72
C THR A 36 13.63 2.61 -4.54
N VAL A 37 12.42 3.08 -4.20
CA VAL A 37 11.68 2.65 -3.00
C VAL A 37 10.23 2.32 -3.35
N LEU A 38 9.75 1.23 -2.76
CA LEU A 38 8.34 0.87 -2.75
C LEU A 38 7.88 0.72 -1.29
N LEU A 39 6.73 1.29 -0.94
CA LEU A 39 6.13 1.04 0.37
C LEU A 39 5.08 -0.06 0.23
N GLU A 40 5.23 -1.12 1.00
CA GLU A 40 4.18 -2.11 1.20
C GLU A 40 3.31 -1.70 2.40
N LEU A 41 2.06 -1.36 2.13
CA LEU A 41 1.09 -0.96 3.15
C LEU A 41 0.46 -2.20 3.82
N SER A 42 -0.09 -1.99 5.02
CA SER A 42 -0.66 -3.06 5.84
C SER A 42 -1.70 -3.91 5.10
N ASN A 43 -1.59 -5.21 5.33
CA ASN A 43 -2.33 -6.24 4.59
C ASN A 43 -3.80 -6.27 5.03
N SER A 44 -4.73 -6.17 4.08
CA SER A 44 -6.09 -6.67 4.30
C SER A 44 -6.07 -8.14 3.95
N THR A 45 -6.29 -9.00 4.94
CA THR A 45 -6.44 -10.45 4.72
C THR A 45 -7.74 -10.80 4.01
N GLU A 46 -8.64 -9.83 3.84
CA GLU A 46 -9.95 -10.01 3.22
C GLU A 46 -9.87 -9.78 1.71
N PRO A 47 -10.60 -10.56 0.88
CA PRO A 47 -10.68 -10.34 -0.55
C PRO A 47 -11.24 -8.95 -0.88
N ILE A 48 -10.55 -8.22 -1.73
CA ILE A 48 -10.92 -6.84 -2.07
C ILE A 48 -11.73 -6.85 -3.36
N VAL A 49 -12.91 -6.24 -3.27
CA VAL A 49 -13.88 -6.18 -4.35
C VAL A 49 -13.78 -4.85 -5.09
N ALA A 50 -13.44 -3.76 -4.39
CA ALA A 50 -13.22 -2.44 -4.99
C ALA A 50 -12.27 -1.56 -4.15
N PHE A 51 -11.60 -0.62 -4.83
CA PHE A 51 -10.67 0.34 -4.22
C PHE A 51 -10.81 1.71 -4.90
N GLU A 52 -10.84 2.78 -4.10
CA GLU A 52 -10.84 4.16 -4.60
C GLU A 52 -9.93 5.05 -3.75
N GLY A 53 -9.03 5.80 -4.39
CA GLY A 53 -8.19 6.80 -3.73
C GLY A 53 -8.89 8.17 -3.70
N LEU A 54 -9.03 8.77 -2.52
CA LEU A 54 -9.78 10.02 -2.36
C LEU A 54 -8.98 11.08 -1.59
N LEU A 55 -8.99 12.31 -2.10
CA LEU A 55 -8.46 13.47 -1.39
C LEU A 55 -9.61 14.20 -0.70
N PHE A 56 -9.87 13.87 0.57
CA PHE A 56 -10.99 14.46 1.32
C PHE A 56 -10.68 15.88 1.83
N GLU A 57 -9.40 16.23 2.02
CA GLU A 57 -9.02 17.56 2.49
C GLU A 57 -7.87 18.13 1.66
N ARG A 58 -7.86 19.46 1.50
CA ARG A 58 -6.69 20.19 1.00
C ARG A 58 -5.53 19.97 1.98
N SER A 59 -4.48 19.27 1.55
CA SER A 59 -3.25 19.00 2.31
C SER A 59 -3.37 17.99 3.46
N ARG A 60 -2.23 17.34 3.74
CA ARG A 60 -1.88 16.37 4.80
C ARG A 60 -2.80 15.17 5.09
N HIS A 61 -4.08 15.17 4.75
CA HIS A 61 -5.03 14.09 5.10
C HIS A 61 -5.57 13.41 3.84
N ALA A 62 -4.73 12.60 3.20
CA ALA A 62 -5.17 11.69 2.15
C ALA A 62 -5.70 10.39 2.77
N CYS A 63 -6.68 9.77 2.13
CA CYS A 63 -7.17 8.45 2.51
C CYS A 63 -7.62 7.67 1.28
N TYR A 64 -7.87 6.39 1.47
CA TYR A 64 -8.47 5.54 0.46
C TYR A 64 -9.63 4.76 1.08
N VAL A 65 -10.58 4.37 0.24
CA VAL A 65 -11.72 3.56 0.63
C VAL A 65 -11.52 2.15 0.08
N LEU A 66 -11.69 1.16 0.95
CA LEU A 66 -11.54 -0.25 0.64
C LEU A 66 -12.88 -0.95 0.85
N LEU A 67 -13.34 -1.65 -0.19
CA LEU A 67 -14.46 -2.58 -0.07
C LEU A 67 -13.90 -4.01 -0.07
N ALA A 68 -14.02 -4.67 1.08
CA ALA A 68 -13.66 -6.07 1.26
C ALA A 68 -14.92 -6.94 1.34
N GLY A 69 -14.80 -8.21 0.95
CA GLY A 69 -15.93 -9.14 0.91
C GLY A 69 -15.52 -10.56 0.56
N PRO A 70 -16.49 -11.45 0.31
CA PRO A 70 -16.21 -12.83 -0.10
C PRO A 70 -15.42 -12.90 -1.41
N GLN A 71 -14.64 -13.95 -1.60
CA GLN A 71 -13.94 -14.16 -2.87
C GLN A 71 -14.94 -14.29 -4.02
N VAL A 72 -14.52 -13.87 -5.21
CA VAL A 72 -15.29 -14.07 -6.45
C VAL A 72 -15.64 -15.56 -6.58
N GLY A 73 -16.93 -15.85 -6.75
CA GLY A 73 -17.46 -17.22 -6.85
C GLY A 73 -17.86 -17.88 -5.51
N SER A 74 -17.66 -17.20 -4.37
CA SER A 74 -18.18 -17.66 -3.08
C SER A 74 -19.68 -17.33 -2.91
N SER A 75 -20.34 -17.95 -1.93
CA SER A 75 -21.70 -17.57 -1.56
C SER A 75 -21.77 -16.10 -1.12
N PRO A 76 -22.93 -15.42 -1.32
CA PRO A 76 -23.13 -14.08 -0.79
C PRO A 76 -22.80 -14.04 0.71
N GLY A 77 -22.08 -13.00 1.12
CA GLY A 77 -21.57 -12.87 2.48
C GLY A 77 -21.38 -11.42 2.87
N ARG A 78 -20.87 -11.21 4.09
CA ARG A 78 -20.65 -9.87 4.64
C ARG A 78 -19.62 -9.11 3.81
N VAL A 79 -19.94 -7.86 3.51
CA VAL A 79 -18.99 -6.89 2.94
C VAL A 79 -18.63 -5.85 3.99
N VAL A 80 -17.39 -5.37 3.93
CA VAL A 80 -16.86 -4.34 4.83
C VAL A 80 -16.35 -3.18 3.98
N LEU A 81 -16.95 -2.01 4.20
CA LEU A 81 -16.44 -0.75 3.65
C LEU A 81 -15.61 -0.05 4.72
N SER A 82 -14.35 0.23 4.43
CA SER A 82 -13.45 0.90 5.37
C SER A 82 -12.77 2.11 4.74
N LYS A 83 -12.60 3.16 5.56
CA LYS A 83 -11.81 4.35 5.22
C LYS A 83 -10.45 4.24 5.91
N ARG A 84 -9.37 4.29 5.14
CA ARG A 84 -8.00 4.12 5.61
C ARG A 84 -7.20 5.40 5.44
N LYS A 85 -6.61 5.92 6.51
CA LYS A 85 -5.79 7.14 6.46
C LYS A 85 -4.40 6.81 5.94
N LEU A 86 -4.02 7.41 4.82
CA LEU A 86 -2.79 7.07 4.11
C LEU A 86 -1.54 7.25 4.97
N LYS A 87 -1.50 8.30 5.81
CA LYS A 87 -0.35 8.58 6.68
C LYS A 87 -0.18 7.58 7.81
N GLU A 88 -1.26 7.07 8.37
CA GLU A 88 -1.19 6.02 9.39
C GLU A 88 -0.62 4.74 8.75
N ASP A 89 -1.07 4.42 7.54
CA ASP A 89 -0.60 3.24 6.83
C ASP A 89 0.86 3.34 6.38
N ILE A 90 1.31 4.52 5.95
CA ILE A 90 2.73 4.84 5.69
C ILE A 90 3.58 4.65 6.95
N PHE A 91 3.09 5.04 8.12
CA PHE A 91 3.85 4.91 9.36
C PHE A 91 4.10 3.43 9.71
N SER A 92 3.12 2.56 9.45
CA SER A 92 3.23 1.11 9.66
C SER A 92 3.80 0.32 8.48
N SER A 93 4.16 0.97 7.37
CA SER A 93 4.50 0.27 6.13
C SER A 93 5.86 -0.42 6.17
N HIS A 94 5.99 -1.53 5.45
CA HIS A 94 7.28 -2.14 5.17
C HIS A 94 7.95 -1.42 3.99
N VAL A 95 9.23 -1.07 4.12
CA VAL A 95 9.98 -0.36 3.08
C VAL A 95 10.72 -1.42 2.25
N ILE A 96 10.42 -1.44 0.96
CA ILE A 96 11.09 -2.31 -0.01
C ILE A 96 12.07 -1.45 -0.80
N TRP A 97 13.34 -1.81 -0.72
CA TRP A 97 14.42 -1.14 -1.45
C TRP A 97 14.63 -1.80 -2.80
N LEU A 98 14.30 -1.10 -3.88
CA LEU A 98 14.63 -1.52 -5.25
C LEU A 98 16.11 -1.27 -5.55
N ASN A 99 16.69 -0.25 -4.92
CA ASN A 99 18.13 0.03 -4.91
C ASN A 99 18.49 0.83 -3.65
N GLN A 100 19.22 0.23 -2.70
CA GLN A 100 19.52 0.84 -1.40
C GLN A 100 20.90 1.50 -1.39
N MET A 101 20.97 2.77 -0.96
CA MET A 101 22.25 3.43 -0.69
C MET A 101 22.66 3.29 0.78
N PRO A 102 23.97 3.33 1.12
CA PRO A 102 24.43 3.12 2.50
C PRO A 102 23.89 4.11 3.55
N GLN A 103 23.43 5.28 3.12
CA GLN A 103 22.91 6.35 3.99
C GLN A 103 21.39 6.26 4.21
N ASP A 104 20.74 5.37 3.47
CA ASP A 104 19.29 5.27 3.43
C ASP A 104 18.77 4.42 4.59
N THR A 105 17.73 4.93 5.26
CA THR A 105 17.03 4.19 6.32
C THR A 105 15.54 4.18 6.05
N ASP A 106 14.87 3.10 6.47
CA ASP A 106 13.42 2.98 6.39
C ASP A 106 12.72 4.16 7.06
N GLN A 107 13.25 4.66 8.18
CA GLN A 107 12.67 5.79 8.90
C GLN A 107 12.72 7.07 8.07
N ASN A 108 13.84 7.35 7.39
CA ASN A 108 13.96 8.52 6.52
C ASN A 108 12.92 8.50 5.38
N VAL A 109 12.67 7.33 4.82
CA VAL A 109 11.63 7.12 3.80
C VAL A 109 10.24 7.40 4.38
N ARG A 110 9.87 6.75 5.49
CA ARG A 110 8.55 6.95 6.12
C ARG A 110 8.33 8.41 6.51
N ASP A 111 9.36 9.08 7.04
CA ASP A 111 9.35 10.51 7.35
C ASP A 111 9.11 11.37 6.12
N TYR A 112 9.78 11.06 5.00
CA TYR A 112 9.60 11.77 3.74
C TYR A 112 8.13 11.71 3.27
N PHE A 113 7.56 10.50 3.22
CA PHE A 113 6.17 10.29 2.86
C PHE A 113 5.19 10.94 3.84
N HIS A 114 5.48 10.87 5.15
CA HIS A 114 4.65 11.49 6.18
C HIS A 114 4.61 13.03 6.06
N ARG A 115 5.69 13.66 5.60
CA ARG A 115 5.76 15.13 5.40
C ARG A 115 5.10 15.58 4.09
N MET A 116 4.80 14.65 3.18
CA MET A 116 4.22 14.96 1.87
C MET A 116 2.85 15.66 2.00
N ARG A 117 2.62 16.62 1.10
CA ARG A 117 1.36 17.36 0.99
C ARG A 117 0.64 16.98 -0.30
N PHE A 118 -0.60 16.56 -0.16
CA PHE A 118 -1.47 16.20 -1.28
C PHE A 118 -2.25 17.42 -1.76
N ARG A 119 -2.47 17.50 -3.07
CA ARG A 119 -3.26 18.54 -3.73
C ARG A 119 -4.12 17.86 -4.81
N THR A 120 -5.38 18.25 -4.90
CA THR A 120 -6.22 17.92 -6.05
C THR A 120 -5.76 18.77 -7.24
N PHE A 121 -5.69 18.19 -8.43
CA PHE A 121 -5.63 18.99 -9.65
C PHE A 121 -7.00 19.67 -9.77
N GLY A 122 -7.01 20.99 -9.69
CA GLY A 122 -8.20 21.82 -9.88
C GLY A 122 -8.34 22.25 -11.31
#